data_AF-A0A2A9CLX5-F1
#
_entry.id   AF-A0A2A9CLX5-F1
#
_cell.length_a   1.000
_cell.length_b   1.000
_cell.length_c   1.000
_cell.angle_alpha   90.00
_cell.angle_beta   90.00
_cell.angle_gamma   90.00
#
_symmetry.space_group_name_H-M   'P 1'
#
loop_
_entity.id
_entity.type
_entity.pdbx_description
1 polymer ?
#
loop_
_entity_poly.entity_id
_entity_poly.type
_entity_poly.pdbx_seq_one_letter_code
_entity_poly.pdbx_strand_id
1 'polypeptide(L)'
;MSLTYSQYMLRTAIHSGAGTRALVPDLFRGLEAKRVVLFSDRGLEQAGVVEKIKEIFELTPHGTGPELAGVYLDIHQDAGSNDVNAALKFAREVSADGLLAVGGGSVMDTVKGVKYALHHGLTDIKEAIPGGLLYLSWPEATYMPIPHISIPTTAGTGSEVSPIAVIYNEEIKMKTNIIHPFINADMAILDPELTTGLPAKITAFTGFDALTHAIEALASPTATALTDAYALQSIRLIESHLPTAVKHGENLHARMEMLQASMMGITAFSFALNAIPVHNFAHAYGALFRIPHGLANAVFLPVVMEVLPDLYLPKSKELAEALHLETSGKEKQTLLTAVIEKIRNMQQDIGLPANFKDYSIPPEALETTVVAVKMDPAALNYPLPPELIKAVGERVIHAKKVTV
;
A
#
# COMPACT_ATOMS: atom_id res chain seq x y z
N MET A 1 -8.10 -10.73 23.41
CA MET A 1 -6.93 -9.83 23.48
C MET A 1 -5.73 -10.69 23.82
N SER A 2 -4.69 -10.62 23.00
CA SER A 2 -3.45 -11.33 23.30
C SER A 2 -2.77 -10.68 24.50
N LEU A 3 -2.32 -11.49 25.46
CA LEU A 3 -1.44 -11.07 26.56
C LEU A 3 0.04 -11.08 26.14
N THR A 4 0.32 -11.31 24.86
CA THR A 4 1.69 -11.34 24.32
C THR A 4 2.21 -9.94 24.01
N TYR A 5 3.53 -9.84 23.91
CA TYR A 5 4.21 -8.64 23.43
C TYR A 5 3.59 -8.14 22.11
N SER A 6 3.37 -6.83 22.03
CA SER A 6 3.03 -6.12 20.79
C SER A 6 3.75 -4.78 20.79
N GLN A 7 4.12 -4.33 19.59
CA GLN A 7 4.74 -3.02 19.36
C GLN A 7 3.86 -2.25 18.38
N TYR A 8 3.69 -0.95 18.65
CA TYR A 8 2.96 -0.05 17.78
C TYR A 8 3.73 1.26 17.67
N MET A 9 4.02 1.70 16.44
CA MET A 9 4.84 2.90 16.24
C MET A 9 4.50 3.59 14.92
N LEU A 10 3.92 4.80 14.98
CA LEU A 10 3.85 5.68 13.82
C LEU A 10 5.03 6.65 13.87
N ARG A 11 6.15 6.24 13.27
CA ARG A 11 7.41 7.02 13.31
C ARG A 11 7.40 8.20 12.34
N THR A 12 6.68 8.08 11.23
CA THR A 12 6.54 9.15 10.24
C THR A 12 5.70 10.29 10.82
N ALA A 13 6.23 11.52 10.79
CA ALA A 13 5.43 12.70 11.11
C ALA A 13 4.46 13.02 9.97
N ILE A 14 3.21 13.36 10.30
CA ILE A 14 2.14 13.55 9.31
C ILE A 14 1.82 15.03 9.16
N HIS A 15 1.96 15.56 7.96
CA HIS A 15 1.48 16.88 7.57
C HIS A 15 0.31 16.69 6.62
N SER A 16 -0.81 17.35 6.87
CA SER A 16 -2.09 17.01 6.24
C SER A 16 -2.90 18.25 5.92
N GLY A 17 -3.39 18.31 4.67
CA GLY A 17 -4.22 19.42 4.21
C GLY A 17 -3.87 19.86 2.79
N ALA A 18 -4.81 20.55 2.14
CA ALA A 18 -4.62 21.13 0.82
C ALA A 18 -3.44 22.12 0.82
N GLY A 19 -2.53 21.98 -0.15
CA GLY A 19 -1.38 22.87 -0.30
C GLY A 19 -0.22 22.59 0.67
N THR A 20 -0.30 21.56 1.52
CA THR A 20 0.76 21.24 2.49
C THR A 20 2.10 20.84 1.85
N ARG A 21 2.11 20.50 0.55
CA ARG A 21 3.35 20.35 -0.25
C ARG A 21 4.27 21.57 -0.18
N ALA A 22 3.74 22.77 0.03
CA ALA A 22 4.52 24.00 0.15
C ALA A 22 5.51 23.99 1.33
N LEU A 23 5.28 23.13 2.33
CA LEU A 23 6.16 22.99 3.50
C LEU A 23 7.46 22.23 3.19
N VAL A 24 7.52 21.48 2.09
CA VAL A 24 8.59 20.51 1.80
C VAL A 24 10.01 21.09 1.90
N PRO A 25 10.34 22.27 1.34
CA PRO A 25 11.69 22.83 1.50
C PRO A 25 12.04 23.16 2.95
N ASP A 26 11.11 23.73 3.73
CA ASP A 26 11.37 24.06 5.13
C ASP A 26 11.52 22.79 5.98
N LEU A 27 10.77 21.74 5.67
CA LEU A 27 10.89 20.43 6.33
C LEU A 27 12.25 19.79 6.05
N PHE A 28 12.72 19.80 4.80
CA PHE A 28 14.07 19.35 4.48
C PHE A 28 15.16 20.19 5.13
N ARG A 29 14.95 21.52 5.25
CA ARG A 29 15.87 22.39 6.00
C ARG A 29 15.98 21.95 7.46
N GLY A 30 14.85 21.61 8.08
CA GLY A 30 14.81 21.07 9.45
C GLY A 30 15.47 19.70 9.61
N LEU A 31 15.50 18.90 8.54
CA LEU A 31 16.22 17.62 8.46
C LEU A 31 17.69 17.80 8.03
N GLU A 32 18.17 19.05 7.91
CA GLU A 32 19.53 19.41 7.49
C GLU A 32 19.93 18.92 6.08
N ALA A 33 18.97 18.55 5.24
CA ALA A 33 19.20 18.19 3.85
C ALA A 33 19.46 19.44 3.00
N LYS A 34 20.37 19.32 2.02
CA LYS A 34 20.77 20.41 1.12
C LYS A 34 20.57 20.06 -0.35
N ARG A 35 20.76 18.79 -0.71
CA ARG A 35 20.72 18.24 -2.07
C ARG A 35 19.60 17.22 -2.15
N VAL A 36 18.39 17.72 -2.37
CA VAL A 36 17.18 16.89 -2.46
C VAL A 36 17.05 16.33 -3.86
N VAL A 37 16.72 15.04 -3.97
CA VAL A 37 16.30 14.43 -5.24
C VAL A 37 14.82 14.13 -5.18
N LEU A 38 14.10 14.60 -6.20
CA LEU A 38 12.70 14.24 -6.42
C LEU A 38 12.64 12.94 -7.23
N PHE A 39 12.01 11.92 -6.67
CA PHE A 39 11.66 10.68 -7.34
C PHE A 39 10.17 10.66 -7.63
N SER A 40 9.83 10.39 -8.89
CA SER A 40 8.44 10.26 -9.34
C SER A 40 8.36 9.34 -10.56
N ASP A 41 7.24 9.39 -11.28
CA ASP A 41 7.04 8.63 -12.52
C ASP A 41 6.64 9.54 -13.69
N ARG A 42 6.79 9.01 -14.92
CA ARG A 42 6.44 9.74 -16.15
C ARG A 42 4.94 10.07 -16.28
N GLY A 43 4.06 9.31 -15.62
CA GLY A 43 2.63 9.62 -15.60
C GLY A 43 2.35 10.89 -14.80
N LEU A 44 3.02 11.06 -13.67
CA LEU A 44 2.92 12.27 -12.83
C LEU A 44 3.61 13.48 -13.43
N GLU A 45 4.69 13.29 -14.20
CA GLU A 45 5.27 14.32 -15.05
C GLU A 45 4.23 14.85 -16.05
N GLN A 46 3.60 13.95 -16.80
CA GLN A 46 2.56 14.31 -17.78
C GLN A 46 1.32 14.95 -17.14
N ALA A 47 0.99 14.56 -15.91
CA ALA A 47 -0.10 15.16 -15.14
C ALA A 47 0.25 16.54 -14.53
N GLY A 48 1.49 17.02 -14.71
CA GLY A 48 1.96 18.30 -14.18
C GLY A 48 2.19 18.31 -12.65
N VAL A 49 2.19 17.15 -12.00
CA VAL A 49 2.44 17.04 -10.55
C VAL A 49 3.92 17.32 -10.25
N VAL A 50 4.82 16.80 -11.07
CA VAL A 50 6.28 17.02 -10.92
C VAL A 50 6.61 18.51 -11.00
N GLU A 51 6.01 19.24 -11.94
CA GLU A 51 6.26 20.68 -12.11
C GLU A 51 5.79 21.48 -10.89
N LYS A 52 4.59 21.18 -10.37
CA LYS A 52 4.09 21.80 -9.13
C LYS A 52 5.04 21.61 -7.94
N ILE A 53 5.78 20.50 -7.89
CA ILE A 53 6.77 20.26 -6.83
C ILE A 53 8.06 21.04 -7.08
N LYS A 54 8.55 21.06 -8.33
CA LYS A 54 9.74 21.83 -8.72
C LYS A 54 9.58 23.33 -8.42
N GLU A 55 8.43 23.90 -8.78
CA GLU A 55 8.10 25.32 -8.54
C GLU A 55 8.26 25.71 -7.06
N ILE A 56 7.95 24.81 -6.12
CA ILE A 56 8.09 25.07 -4.67
C ILE A 56 9.56 25.28 -4.28
N PHE A 57 10.48 24.53 -4.89
CA PHE A 57 11.92 24.69 -4.67
C PHE A 57 12.46 25.95 -5.36
N GLU A 58 11.96 26.31 -6.55
CA GLU A 58 12.35 27.53 -7.27
C GLU A 58 11.97 28.82 -6.53
N LEU A 59 10.86 28.79 -5.80
CA LEU A 59 10.42 29.90 -4.96
C LEU A 59 11.24 30.06 -3.67
N THR A 60 12.09 29.08 -3.33
CA THR A 60 12.95 29.13 -2.14
C THR A 60 14.22 29.94 -2.45
N PRO A 61 14.60 30.96 -1.65
CA PRO A 61 15.79 31.77 -1.94
C PRO A 61 17.07 30.92 -2.03
N HIS A 62 17.77 31.02 -3.16
CA HIS A 62 19.03 30.30 -3.41
C HIS A 62 20.07 30.49 -2.31
N GLY A 63 20.82 29.42 -2.01
CA GLY A 63 21.92 29.46 -1.04
C GLY A 63 21.51 29.53 0.45
N THR A 64 20.22 29.48 0.77
CA THR A 64 19.71 29.58 2.16
C THR A 64 18.96 28.32 2.65
N GLY A 65 18.82 27.30 1.80
CA GLY A 65 18.05 26.11 2.11
C GLY A 65 18.32 24.92 1.19
N PRO A 66 17.50 23.85 1.28
CA PRO A 66 17.59 22.71 0.39
C PRO A 66 17.30 23.11 -1.05
N GLU A 67 18.10 22.57 -1.96
CA GLU A 67 17.96 22.73 -3.40
C GLU A 67 17.60 21.39 -4.03
N LEU A 68 16.88 21.47 -5.15
CA LEU A 68 16.58 20.30 -5.96
C LEU A 68 17.82 19.94 -6.80
N ALA A 69 18.59 18.96 -6.33
CA ALA A 69 19.81 18.49 -6.99
C ALA A 69 19.53 17.64 -8.24
N GLY A 70 18.32 17.10 -8.37
CA GLY A 70 17.91 16.33 -9.54
C GLY A 70 16.47 15.84 -9.45
N VAL A 71 15.95 15.39 -10.60
CA VAL A 71 14.63 14.76 -10.73
C VAL A 71 14.81 13.43 -11.44
N TYR A 72 14.34 12.34 -10.84
CA TYR A 72 14.35 10.99 -11.41
C TYR A 72 12.92 10.51 -11.63
N LEU A 73 12.58 10.14 -12.87
CA LEU A 73 11.20 9.85 -13.29
C LEU A 73 11.00 8.44 -13.86
N ASP A 74 12.08 7.68 -14.02
CA ASP A 74 12.05 6.39 -14.68
C ASP A 74 11.82 5.28 -13.64
N ILE A 75 10.70 5.38 -12.92
CA ILE A 75 10.18 4.37 -12.00
C ILE A 75 8.90 3.79 -12.59
N HIS A 76 8.88 2.48 -12.80
CA HIS A 76 7.74 1.80 -13.40
C HIS A 76 6.70 1.35 -12.35
N GLN A 77 5.46 1.11 -12.80
CA GLN A 77 4.46 0.45 -11.98
C GLN A 77 4.95 -0.95 -11.60
N ASP A 78 4.70 -1.34 -10.35
CA ASP A 78 5.20 -2.59 -9.78
C ASP A 78 6.74 -2.67 -9.81
N ALA A 79 7.37 -1.55 -9.42
CA ALA A 79 8.82 -1.31 -9.47
C ALA A 79 9.64 -2.52 -9.03
N GLY A 80 10.62 -2.86 -9.87
CA GLY A 80 11.52 -3.96 -9.65
C GLY A 80 12.85 -3.54 -9.03
N SER A 81 13.70 -4.54 -8.78
CA SER A 81 15.06 -4.28 -8.30
C SER A 81 15.84 -3.40 -9.27
N ASN A 82 15.59 -3.51 -10.58
CA ASN A 82 16.24 -2.66 -11.57
C ASN A 82 15.87 -1.18 -11.42
N ASP A 83 14.61 -0.85 -11.11
CA ASP A 83 14.17 0.53 -10.85
C ASP A 83 14.90 1.11 -9.63
N VAL A 84 15.01 0.33 -8.55
CA VAL A 84 15.73 0.72 -7.33
C VAL A 84 17.21 0.98 -7.63
N ASN A 85 17.86 0.07 -8.34
CA ASN A 85 19.30 0.17 -8.64
C ASN A 85 19.61 1.36 -9.55
N ALA A 86 18.74 1.65 -10.53
CA ALA A 86 18.89 2.81 -11.41
C ALA A 86 18.65 4.13 -10.65
N ALA A 87 17.60 4.22 -9.83
CA ALA A 87 17.32 5.37 -8.98
C ALA A 87 18.45 5.63 -7.96
N LEU A 88 19.01 4.56 -7.39
CA LEU A 88 20.16 4.61 -6.47
C LEU A 88 21.40 5.18 -7.14
N LYS A 89 21.70 4.72 -8.36
CA LYS A 89 22.82 5.22 -9.15
C LYS A 89 22.68 6.72 -9.40
N PHE A 90 21.50 7.17 -9.83
CA PHE A 90 21.22 8.58 -10.05
C PHE A 90 21.38 9.40 -8.76
N ALA A 91 20.83 8.92 -7.63
CA ALA A 91 20.97 9.59 -6.33
C ALA A 91 22.44 9.81 -5.93
N ARG A 92 23.32 8.82 -6.21
CA ARG A 92 24.76 8.94 -5.97
C ARG A 92 25.42 9.93 -6.93
N GLU A 93 25.09 9.90 -8.21
CA GLU A 93 25.65 10.80 -9.23
C GLU A 93 25.41 12.28 -8.90
N VAL A 94 24.22 12.60 -8.40
CA VAL A 94 23.87 13.97 -7.98
C VAL A 94 24.24 14.26 -6.52
N SER A 95 24.91 13.33 -5.83
CA SER A 95 25.29 13.47 -4.41
C SER A 95 24.10 13.86 -3.52
N ALA A 96 23.00 13.13 -3.64
CA ALA A 96 21.78 13.36 -2.87
C ALA A 96 22.02 13.16 -1.36
N ASP A 97 21.52 14.09 -0.55
CA ASP A 97 21.44 13.96 0.91
C ASP A 97 20.00 14.02 1.45
N GLY A 98 19.01 14.25 0.57
CA GLY A 98 17.59 14.20 0.88
C GLY A 98 16.81 13.48 -0.23
N LEU A 99 15.87 12.63 0.16
CA LEU A 99 15.04 11.83 -0.73
C LEU A 99 13.59 12.33 -0.67
N LEU A 100 13.06 12.83 -1.78
CA LEU A 100 11.67 13.24 -1.89
C LEU A 100 10.91 12.27 -2.81
N ALA A 101 10.05 11.44 -2.26
CA ALA A 101 9.20 10.53 -3.03
C ALA A 101 7.84 11.20 -3.30
N VAL A 102 7.47 11.39 -4.57
CA VAL A 102 6.14 11.89 -4.95
C VAL A 102 5.51 10.93 -5.93
N GLY A 103 4.54 10.13 -5.47
CA GLY A 103 4.00 9.07 -6.29
C GLY A 103 3.03 8.14 -5.58
N GLY A 104 2.72 7.02 -6.25
CA GLY A 104 2.05 5.89 -5.62
C GLY A 104 3.04 4.96 -4.89
N GLY A 105 2.56 3.79 -4.48
CA GLY A 105 3.38 2.79 -3.77
C GLY A 105 4.68 2.42 -4.49
N SER A 106 4.67 2.27 -5.82
CA SER A 106 5.89 1.90 -6.57
C SER A 106 7.01 2.93 -6.45
N VAL A 107 6.70 4.23 -6.48
CA VAL A 107 7.68 5.30 -6.27
C VAL A 107 8.20 5.28 -4.84
N MET A 108 7.30 5.21 -3.86
CA MET A 108 7.68 5.25 -2.44
C MET A 108 8.50 4.02 -2.02
N ASP A 109 8.13 2.83 -2.49
CA ASP A 109 8.87 1.59 -2.23
C ASP A 109 10.24 1.59 -2.93
N THR A 110 10.33 2.19 -4.12
CA THR A 110 11.63 2.42 -4.79
C THR A 110 12.52 3.31 -3.95
N VAL A 111 12.00 4.44 -3.45
CA VAL A 111 12.78 5.39 -2.64
C VAL A 111 13.18 4.79 -1.29
N LYS A 112 12.34 3.96 -0.69
CA LYS A 112 12.69 3.15 0.49
C LYS A 112 13.85 2.21 0.20
N GLY A 113 13.83 1.52 -0.95
CA GLY A 113 14.94 0.69 -1.43
C GLY A 113 16.23 1.50 -1.64
N VAL A 114 16.12 2.69 -2.24
CA VAL A 114 17.26 3.62 -2.41
C VAL A 114 17.81 4.05 -1.05
N LYS A 115 16.96 4.43 -0.09
CA LYS A 115 17.33 4.78 1.29
C LYS A 115 18.11 3.65 1.95
N TYR A 116 17.59 2.42 1.87
CA TYR A 116 18.23 1.24 2.44
C TYR A 116 19.60 0.98 1.78
N ALA A 117 19.66 0.98 0.46
CA ALA A 117 20.89 0.72 -0.28
C ALA A 117 21.96 1.81 -0.10
N LEU A 118 21.57 3.08 0.02
CA LEU A 118 22.49 4.18 0.36
C LEU A 118 23.10 3.98 1.75
N HIS A 119 22.27 3.66 2.75
CA HIS A 119 22.73 3.47 4.13
C HIS A 119 23.69 2.28 4.27
N HIS A 120 23.40 1.17 3.59
CA HIS A 120 24.19 -0.06 3.66
C HIS A 120 25.30 -0.16 2.61
N GLY A 121 25.47 0.86 1.75
CA GLY A 121 26.52 0.87 0.72
C GLY A 121 26.32 -0.15 -0.40
N LEU A 122 25.09 -0.60 -0.65
CA LEU A 122 24.78 -1.62 -1.65
C LEU A 122 24.84 -1.05 -3.07
N THR A 123 25.15 -1.87 -4.06
CA THR A 123 24.99 -1.50 -5.48
C THR A 123 23.82 -2.20 -6.13
N ASP A 124 23.46 -3.38 -5.63
CA ASP A 124 22.27 -4.12 -6.03
C ASP A 124 21.39 -4.38 -4.81
N ILE A 125 20.13 -3.93 -4.85
CA ILE A 125 19.17 -4.15 -3.76
C ILE A 125 18.88 -5.64 -3.52
N LYS A 126 19.10 -6.51 -4.52
CA LYS A 126 18.91 -7.96 -4.37
C LYS A 126 19.83 -8.57 -3.31
N GLU A 127 20.99 -7.95 -3.08
CA GLU A 127 21.93 -8.35 -2.02
C GLU A 127 21.30 -8.27 -0.62
N ALA A 128 20.33 -7.37 -0.43
CA ALA A 128 19.61 -7.23 0.84
C ALA A 128 18.54 -8.32 1.06
N ILE A 129 18.00 -8.89 -0.02
CA ILE A 129 16.81 -9.76 -0.02
C ILE A 129 16.98 -11.04 -0.83
N PRO A 130 18.08 -11.81 -0.65
CA PRO A 130 18.34 -13.00 -1.45
C PRO A 130 17.26 -14.08 -1.29
N GLY A 131 16.63 -14.16 -0.10
CA GLY A 131 15.54 -15.08 0.20
C GLY A 131 14.13 -14.51 -0.01
N GLY A 132 14.01 -13.31 -0.57
CA GLY A 132 12.74 -12.64 -0.83
C GLY A 132 12.07 -11.95 0.37
N LEU A 133 12.60 -12.12 1.57
CA LEU A 133 12.17 -11.38 2.76
C LEU A 133 13.39 -11.01 3.60
N LEU A 134 13.52 -9.71 3.88
CA LEU A 134 14.36 -9.20 4.96
C LEU A 134 13.45 -8.59 6.02
N TYR A 135 13.53 -9.11 7.24
CA TYR A 135 12.80 -8.59 8.38
C TYR A 135 13.79 -8.21 9.48
N LEU A 136 13.88 -6.92 9.79
CA LEU A 136 14.71 -6.38 10.86
C LEU A 136 13.81 -5.60 11.83
N SER A 137 13.84 -6.00 13.10
CA SER A 137 13.12 -5.36 14.19
C SER A 137 14.09 -4.91 15.28
N TRP A 138 13.56 -4.25 16.32
CA TRP A 138 14.36 -3.95 17.50
C TRP A 138 14.74 -5.23 18.25
N PRO A 139 15.98 -5.31 18.82
CA PRO A 139 17.03 -4.29 18.81
C PRO A 139 17.99 -4.33 17.60
N GLU A 140 17.84 -5.26 16.66
CA GLU A 140 18.77 -5.46 15.54
C GLU A 140 18.72 -4.33 14.49
N ALA A 141 17.56 -3.69 14.32
CA ALA A 141 17.37 -2.61 13.37
C ALA A 141 18.08 -1.31 13.79
N THR A 142 19.03 -0.84 12.98
CA THR A 142 19.81 0.38 13.24
C THR A 142 19.19 1.61 12.60
N TYR A 143 19.34 2.78 13.25
CA TYR A 143 18.85 4.04 12.71
C TYR A 143 19.45 4.36 11.33
N MET A 144 18.61 4.77 10.37
CA MET A 144 19.02 5.20 9.03
C MET A 144 18.97 6.73 8.90
N PRO A 145 20.12 7.45 9.01
CA PRO A 145 20.16 8.92 9.03
C PRO A 145 20.12 9.52 7.62
N ILE A 146 19.14 9.15 6.81
CA ILE A 146 18.92 9.71 5.47
C ILE A 146 17.54 10.39 5.44
N PRO A 147 17.50 11.73 5.37
CA PRO A 147 16.28 12.50 5.24
C PRO A 147 15.40 12.01 4.08
N HIS A 148 14.16 11.65 4.41
CA HIS A 148 13.18 11.11 3.47
C HIS A 148 11.80 11.72 3.74
N ILE A 149 11.25 12.41 2.74
CA ILE A 149 9.86 12.89 2.76
C ILE A 149 9.08 12.20 1.64
N SER A 150 7.87 11.73 1.96
CA SER A 150 6.96 11.08 1.00
C SER A 150 5.68 11.89 0.82
N ILE A 151 5.19 11.97 -0.42
CA ILE A 151 3.93 12.62 -0.80
C ILE A 151 3.11 11.62 -1.64
N PRO A 152 2.10 10.96 -1.05
CA PRO A 152 1.26 10.05 -1.81
C PRO A 152 0.38 10.80 -2.81
N THR A 153 0.35 10.31 -4.05
CA THR A 153 -0.59 10.75 -5.10
C THR A 153 -1.75 9.77 -5.30
N THR A 154 -1.73 8.67 -4.53
CA THR A 154 -2.77 7.63 -4.48
C THR A 154 -3.16 7.36 -3.03
N ALA A 155 -4.45 7.20 -2.76
CA ALA A 155 -4.95 6.71 -1.48
C ALA A 155 -5.22 5.20 -1.58
N GLY A 156 -4.23 4.38 -1.20
CA GLY A 156 -4.36 2.92 -1.20
C GLY A 156 -3.27 2.20 -0.43
N THR A 157 -2.01 2.35 -0.88
CA THR A 157 -0.89 1.60 -0.31
C THR A 157 -0.47 2.09 1.07
N GLY A 158 -0.63 3.40 1.33
CA GLY A 158 -0.12 4.04 2.55
C GLY A 158 1.41 3.91 2.71
N SER A 159 2.14 3.69 1.61
CA SER A 159 3.58 3.45 1.65
C SER A 159 4.36 4.64 2.26
N GLU A 160 3.79 5.84 2.26
CA GLU A 160 4.38 7.03 2.91
C GLU A 160 4.62 6.86 4.42
N VAL A 161 3.86 5.98 5.10
CA VAL A 161 4.03 5.69 6.54
C VAL A 161 4.48 4.27 6.84
N SER A 162 4.40 3.34 5.87
CA SER A 162 4.65 1.92 6.15
C SER A 162 6.15 1.61 6.33
N PRO A 163 6.52 0.70 7.25
CA PRO A 163 7.89 0.23 7.44
C PRO A 163 8.29 -0.87 6.44
N ILE A 164 7.56 -0.99 5.32
CA ILE A 164 7.70 -2.06 4.34
C ILE A 164 8.05 -1.45 2.99
N ALA A 165 9.05 -2.01 2.29
CA ALA A 165 9.28 -1.76 0.87
C ALA A 165 9.03 -3.06 0.09
N VAL A 166 8.09 -3.02 -0.86
CA VAL A 166 7.76 -4.16 -1.73
C VAL A 166 8.44 -3.97 -3.08
N ILE A 167 9.33 -4.89 -3.44
CA ILE A 167 10.17 -4.78 -4.64
C ILE A 167 10.02 -6.06 -5.46
N TYR A 168 9.70 -5.95 -6.75
CA TYR A 168 9.68 -7.12 -7.63
C TYR A 168 11.11 -7.56 -7.96
N ASN A 169 11.47 -8.79 -7.61
CA ASN A 169 12.76 -9.35 -8.00
C ASN A 169 12.61 -10.11 -9.31
N GLU A 170 13.21 -9.58 -10.38
CA GLU A 170 13.07 -10.13 -11.73
C GLU A 170 13.76 -11.49 -11.90
N GLU A 171 14.76 -11.80 -11.07
CA GLU A 171 15.54 -13.04 -11.16
C GLU A 171 14.72 -14.23 -10.65
N ILE A 172 14.15 -14.09 -9.45
CA ILE A 172 13.31 -15.12 -8.83
C ILE A 172 11.82 -14.96 -9.16
N LYS A 173 11.46 -13.93 -9.94
CA LYS A 173 10.10 -13.60 -10.41
C LYS A 173 9.06 -13.49 -9.29
N MET A 174 9.46 -12.91 -8.16
CA MET A 174 8.65 -12.84 -6.95
C MET A 174 8.68 -11.43 -6.37
N LYS A 175 7.59 -11.02 -5.71
CA LYS A 175 7.61 -9.82 -4.88
C LYS A 175 8.38 -10.11 -3.59
N THR A 176 9.32 -9.23 -3.30
CA THR A 176 10.21 -9.34 -2.15
C THR A 176 9.98 -8.18 -1.21
N ASN A 177 10.23 -8.38 0.08
CA ASN A 177 9.92 -7.39 1.11
C ASN A 177 11.16 -7.03 1.92
N ILE A 178 11.41 -5.74 2.11
CA ILE A 178 12.28 -5.21 3.16
C ILE A 178 11.39 -4.61 4.24
N ILE A 179 11.39 -5.19 5.43
CA ILE A 179 10.66 -4.71 6.60
C ILE A 179 11.67 -4.19 7.60
N HIS A 180 11.65 -2.87 7.84
CA HIS A 180 12.60 -2.21 8.72
C HIS A 180 12.01 -0.92 9.35
N PRO A 181 12.06 -0.73 10.67
CA PRO A 181 11.38 0.37 11.39
C PRO A 181 11.89 1.79 11.09
N PHE A 182 12.92 1.91 10.24
CA PHE A 182 13.56 3.18 9.86
C PHE A 182 13.55 3.41 8.34
N ILE A 183 12.97 2.49 7.56
CA ILE A 183 12.91 2.62 6.10
C ILE A 183 11.79 3.58 5.67
N ASN A 184 10.73 3.68 6.48
CA ASN A 184 9.64 4.63 6.27
C ASN A 184 10.18 6.08 6.20
N ALA A 185 9.36 6.96 5.61
CA ALA A 185 9.69 8.38 5.53
C ALA A 185 9.83 8.98 6.94
N ASP A 186 10.66 10.01 7.07
CA ASP A 186 10.68 10.88 8.23
C ASP A 186 9.36 11.65 8.33
N MET A 187 8.84 12.08 7.18
CA MET A 187 7.61 12.86 7.08
C MET A 187 6.76 12.42 5.88
N ALA A 188 5.45 12.41 6.07
CA ALA A 188 4.47 12.21 5.01
C ALA A 188 3.63 13.48 4.82
N ILE A 189 3.46 13.91 3.57
CA ILE A 189 2.64 15.07 3.20
C ILE A 189 1.36 14.59 2.51
N LEU A 190 0.25 14.58 3.25
CA LEU A 190 -1.06 14.20 2.74
C LEU A 190 -1.75 15.45 2.14
N ASP A 191 -1.43 15.72 0.88
CA ASP A 191 -2.00 16.83 0.11
C ASP A 191 -3.06 16.33 -0.89
N PRO A 192 -4.37 16.52 -0.62
CA PRO A 192 -5.43 16.01 -1.48
C PRO A 192 -5.42 16.63 -2.89
N GLU A 193 -4.84 17.81 -3.08
CA GLU A 193 -4.76 18.46 -4.40
C GLU A 193 -3.89 17.68 -5.39
N LEU A 194 -2.95 16.87 -4.88
CA LEU A 194 -2.07 16.05 -5.71
C LEU A 194 -2.70 14.70 -6.10
N THR A 195 -3.93 14.43 -5.65
CA THR A 195 -4.67 13.20 -5.93
C THR A 195 -5.86 13.42 -6.86
N THR A 196 -6.26 14.67 -7.12
CA THR A 196 -7.49 15.00 -7.87
C THR A 196 -7.43 14.52 -9.32
N GLY A 197 -6.24 14.55 -9.93
CA GLY A 197 -6.00 14.05 -11.29
C GLY A 197 -5.96 12.52 -11.42
N LEU A 198 -6.05 11.77 -10.31
CA LEU A 198 -6.00 10.32 -10.35
C LEU A 198 -7.27 9.75 -11.03
N PRO A 199 -7.14 8.93 -12.10
CA PRO A 199 -8.29 8.36 -12.80
C PRO A 199 -9.24 7.60 -11.88
N ALA A 200 -10.54 7.64 -12.20
CA ALA A 200 -11.59 6.99 -11.40
C ALA A 200 -11.32 5.49 -11.17
N LYS A 201 -10.87 4.76 -12.20
CA LYS A 201 -10.54 3.33 -12.09
C LYS A 201 -9.39 3.07 -11.10
N ILE A 202 -8.35 3.91 -11.13
CA ILE A 202 -7.21 3.79 -10.21
C ILE A 202 -7.63 4.14 -8.79
N THR A 203 -8.36 5.25 -8.64
CA THR A 203 -8.95 5.67 -7.35
C THR A 203 -9.79 4.54 -6.72
N ALA A 204 -10.59 3.85 -7.53
CA ALA A 204 -11.44 2.76 -7.07
C ALA A 204 -10.62 1.59 -6.52
N PHE A 205 -9.66 1.07 -7.31
CA PHE A 205 -8.91 -0.10 -6.87
C PHE A 205 -7.87 0.22 -5.79
N THR A 206 -7.32 1.44 -5.72
CA THR A 206 -6.45 1.83 -4.61
C THR A 206 -7.27 2.04 -3.33
N GLY A 207 -8.49 2.58 -3.42
CA GLY A 207 -9.37 2.65 -2.24
C GLY A 207 -9.75 1.28 -1.68
N PHE A 208 -9.96 0.29 -2.55
CA PHE A 208 -10.18 -1.10 -2.14
C PHE A 208 -8.93 -1.80 -1.59
N ASP A 209 -7.75 -1.38 -2.02
CA ASP A 209 -6.47 -1.78 -1.43
C ASP A 209 -6.41 -1.36 0.04
N ALA A 210 -6.68 -0.07 0.31
CA ALA A 210 -6.77 0.45 1.68
C ALA A 210 -7.86 -0.25 2.51
N LEU A 211 -9.00 -0.60 1.91
CA LEU A 211 -10.06 -1.34 2.59
C LEU A 211 -9.58 -2.74 2.99
N THR A 212 -8.88 -3.41 2.08
CA THR A 212 -8.28 -4.73 2.32
C THR A 212 -7.26 -4.64 3.46
N HIS A 213 -6.36 -3.65 3.45
CA HIS A 213 -5.41 -3.42 4.56
C HIS A 213 -6.14 -3.36 5.91
N ALA A 214 -7.18 -2.53 6.00
CA ALA A 214 -7.92 -2.34 7.25
C ALA A 214 -8.69 -3.60 7.69
N ILE A 215 -9.33 -4.31 6.78
CA ILE A 215 -10.08 -5.54 7.11
C ILE A 215 -9.15 -6.67 7.54
N GLU A 216 -8.03 -6.87 6.84
CA GLU A 216 -7.06 -7.90 7.23
C GLU A 216 -6.36 -7.56 8.54
N ALA A 217 -6.06 -6.28 8.78
CA ALA A 217 -5.53 -5.83 10.07
C ALA A 217 -6.48 -6.15 11.23
N LEU A 218 -7.78 -5.85 11.04
CA LEU A 218 -8.80 -6.08 12.06
C LEU A 218 -9.04 -7.57 12.32
N ALA A 219 -9.02 -8.40 11.28
CA ALA A 219 -9.22 -9.84 11.38
C ALA A 219 -7.98 -10.61 11.86
N SER A 220 -6.81 -9.96 11.88
CA SER A 220 -5.54 -10.59 12.20
C SER A 220 -5.53 -11.24 13.60
N PRO A 221 -4.94 -12.44 13.76
CA PRO A 221 -4.71 -13.06 15.07
C PRO A 221 -3.87 -12.23 16.03
N THR A 222 -3.06 -11.30 15.51
CA THR A 222 -2.21 -10.39 16.29
C THR A 222 -2.78 -8.99 16.44
N ALA A 223 -4.05 -8.78 16.05
CA ALA A 223 -4.75 -7.52 16.24
C ALA A 223 -4.80 -7.10 17.72
N THR A 224 -4.72 -5.80 17.93
CA THR A 224 -4.68 -5.12 19.23
C THR A 224 -5.69 -3.99 19.25
N ALA A 225 -6.03 -3.46 20.43
CA ALA A 225 -6.94 -2.31 20.51
C ALA A 225 -6.43 -1.08 19.72
N LEU A 226 -5.10 -0.93 19.58
CA LEU A 226 -4.50 0.16 18.79
C LEU A 226 -4.69 -0.04 17.29
N THR A 227 -4.43 -1.25 16.78
CA THR A 227 -4.62 -1.58 15.37
C THR A 227 -6.11 -1.61 15.00
N ASP A 228 -6.96 -2.14 15.90
CA ASP A 228 -8.43 -2.11 15.75
C ASP A 228 -8.97 -0.68 15.59
N ALA A 229 -8.48 0.28 16.40
CA ALA A 229 -8.93 1.66 16.33
C ALA A 229 -8.65 2.29 14.95
N TYR A 230 -7.46 2.06 14.40
CA TYR A 230 -7.07 2.55 13.08
C TYR A 230 -7.81 1.82 11.96
N ALA A 231 -7.94 0.50 12.04
CA ALA A 231 -8.64 -0.30 11.05
C ALA A 231 -10.12 0.06 10.96
N LEU A 232 -10.82 0.14 12.09
CA LEU A 232 -12.24 0.47 12.12
C LEU A 232 -12.52 1.89 11.59
N GLN A 233 -11.67 2.87 11.96
CA GLN A 233 -11.83 4.23 11.44
C GLN A 233 -11.52 4.30 9.93
N SER A 234 -10.50 3.58 9.47
CA SER A 234 -10.19 3.46 8.04
C SER A 234 -11.39 2.90 7.25
N ILE A 235 -12.00 1.81 7.71
CA ILE A 235 -13.18 1.20 7.07
C ILE A 235 -14.33 2.20 6.96
N ARG A 236 -14.65 2.93 8.04
CA ARG A 236 -15.72 3.95 8.05
C ARG A 236 -15.48 5.04 7.02
N LEU A 237 -14.27 5.59 6.99
CA LEU A 237 -13.93 6.65 6.03
C LEU A 237 -13.98 6.16 4.59
N ILE A 238 -13.47 4.95 4.31
CA ILE A 238 -13.50 4.39 2.96
C ILE A 238 -14.92 4.17 2.49
N GLU A 239 -15.77 3.57 3.35
CA GLU A 239 -17.18 3.35 3.03
C GLU A 239 -17.90 4.65 2.69
N SER A 240 -17.67 5.70 3.49
CA SER A 240 -18.32 7.00 3.33
C SER A 240 -17.78 7.84 2.16
N HIS A 241 -16.49 7.75 1.84
CA HIS A 241 -15.83 8.71 0.94
C HIS A 241 -15.33 8.12 -0.39
N LEU A 242 -15.05 6.82 -0.47
CA LEU A 242 -14.54 6.21 -1.71
C LEU A 242 -15.51 6.40 -2.90
N PRO A 243 -16.84 6.17 -2.77
CA PRO A 243 -17.75 6.38 -3.90
C PRO A 243 -17.71 7.82 -4.43
N THR A 244 -17.60 8.81 -3.53
CA THR A 244 -17.49 10.23 -3.88
C THR A 244 -16.15 10.53 -4.55
N ALA A 245 -15.03 10.00 -4.02
CA ALA A 245 -13.71 10.20 -4.62
C ALA A 245 -13.60 9.58 -6.03
N VAL A 246 -14.33 8.50 -6.30
CA VAL A 246 -14.39 7.87 -7.63
C VAL A 246 -15.28 8.65 -8.60
N LYS A 247 -16.50 9.03 -8.18
CA LYS A 247 -17.49 9.69 -9.04
C LYS A 247 -17.22 11.20 -9.24
N HIS A 248 -16.61 11.82 -8.25
CA HIS A 248 -16.31 13.26 -8.18
C HIS A 248 -14.85 13.46 -7.78
N GLY A 249 -13.92 13.10 -8.68
CA GLY A 249 -12.48 13.05 -8.41
C GLY A 249 -11.84 14.38 -7.97
N GLU A 250 -12.49 15.51 -8.17
CA GLU A 250 -12.01 16.82 -7.72
C GLU A 250 -12.48 17.19 -6.30
N ASN A 251 -13.31 16.35 -5.66
CA ASN A 251 -13.79 16.59 -4.30
C ASN A 251 -12.65 16.45 -3.28
N LEU A 252 -12.04 17.58 -2.91
CA LEU A 252 -10.89 17.63 -2.01
C LEU A 252 -11.16 17.00 -0.64
N HIS A 253 -12.38 17.14 -0.11
CA HIS A 253 -12.74 16.51 1.16
C HIS A 253 -12.72 14.99 1.05
N ALA A 254 -13.38 14.42 0.03
CA ALA A 254 -13.35 12.97 -0.19
C ALA A 254 -11.93 12.45 -0.46
N ARG A 255 -11.11 13.20 -1.21
CA ARG A 255 -9.70 12.87 -1.43
C ARG A 255 -8.89 12.88 -0.13
N MET A 256 -9.11 13.87 0.72
CA MET A 256 -8.42 14.01 2.00
C MET A 256 -8.77 12.85 2.94
N GLU A 257 -10.06 12.54 3.08
CA GLU A 257 -10.52 11.43 3.92
C GLU A 257 -9.98 10.09 3.40
N MET A 258 -9.89 9.89 2.09
CA MET A 258 -9.27 8.69 1.52
C MET A 258 -7.77 8.60 1.82
N LEU A 259 -7.00 9.70 1.77
CA LEU A 259 -5.58 9.72 2.17
C LEU A 259 -5.42 9.32 3.64
N GLN A 260 -6.23 9.92 4.53
CA GLN A 260 -6.24 9.57 5.95
C GLN A 260 -6.61 8.10 6.19
N ALA A 261 -7.63 7.61 5.48
CA ALA A 261 -8.06 6.23 5.60
C ALA A 261 -7.01 5.23 5.11
N SER A 262 -6.33 5.54 4.00
CA SER A 262 -5.21 4.75 3.49
C SER A 262 -4.07 4.66 4.51
N MET A 263 -3.64 5.81 5.05
CA MET A 263 -2.60 5.89 6.08
C MET A 263 -2.99 5.09 7.34
N MET A 264 -4.23 5.22 7.81
CA MET A 264 -4.69 4.46 8.98
C MET A 264 -4.74 2.96 8.70
N GLY A 265 -5.25 2.56 7.53
CA GLY A 265 -5.37 1.16 7.12
C GLY A 265 -4.02 0.46 7.07
N ILE A 266 -3.03 1.07 6.40
CA ILE A 266 -1.68 0.47 6.33
C ILE A 266 -0.98 0.45 7.69
N THR A 267 -1.23 1.44 8.56
CA THR A 267 -0.60 1.48 9.88
C THR A 267 -1.14 0.34 10.73
N ALA A 268 -2.46 0.12 10.71
CA ALA A 268 -3.07 -1.04 11.36
C ALA A 268 -2.50 -2.35 10.79
N PHE A 269 -2.45 -2.47 9.46
CA PHE A 269 -1.94 -3.65 8.76
C PHE A 269 -0.49 -3.97 9.12
N SER A 270 0.38 -2.97 9.14
CA SER A 270 1.82 -3.14 9.41
C SER A 270 2.08 -3.65 10.83
N PHE A 271 1.26 -3.27 11.81
CA PHE A 271 1.41 -3.67 13.22
C PHE A 271 0.51 -4.85 13.63
N ALA A 272 -0.35 -5.32 12.73
CA ALA A 272 -1.13 -6.55 12.88
C ALA A 272 -0.71 -7.60 11.84
N LEU A 273 0.49 -7.49 11.26
CA LEU A 273 0.94 -8.34 10.17
C LEU A 273 1.10 -9.81 10.63
N ASN A 274 0.11 -10.65 10.32
CA ASN A 274 0.14 -12.08 10.60
C ASN A 274 -0.63 -12.86 9.53
N ALA A 275 -1.96 -12.83 9.57
CA ALA A 275 -2.83 -13.47 8.58
C ALA A 275 -3.30 -12.44 7.54
N ILE A 276 -2.66 -12.44 6.38
CA ILE A 276 -2.98 -11.54 5.26
C ILE A 276 -3.29 -12.31 3.96
N PRO A 277 -4.25 -13.26 4.00
CA PRO A 277 -4.52 -14.14 2.86
C PRO A 277 -4.88 -13.39 1.57
N VAL A 278 -5.62 -12.27 1.64
CA VAL A 278 -5.98 -11.48 0.45
C VAL A 278 -4.72 -10.94 -0.22
N HIS A 279 -3.82 -10.31 0.54
CA HIS A 279 -2.53 -9.84 0.02
C HIS A 279 -1.67 -10.98 -0.52
N ASN A 280 -1.64 -12.13 0.16
CA ASN A 280 -0.92 -13.32 -0.32
C ASN A 280 -1.39 -13.71 -1.74
N PHE A 281 -2.70 -13.85 -1.95
CA PHE A 281 -3.25 -14.10 -3.29
C PHE A 281 -2.90 -12.99 -4.28
N ALA A 282 -3.04 -11.72 -3.86
CA ALA A 282 -2.77 -10.56 -4.73
C ALA A 282 -1.31 -10.46 -5.16
N HIS A 283 -0.34 -10.78 -4.29
CA HIS A 283 1.07 -10.83 -4.64
C HIS A 283 1.35 -11.90 -5.69
N ALA A 284 0.88 -13.13 -5.45
CA ALA A 284 1.08 -14.26 -6.34
C ALA A 284 0.47 -14.01 -7.73
N TYR A 285 -0.79 -13.58 -7.80
CA TYR A 285 -1.47 -13.31 -9.05
C TYR A 285 -0.92 -12.07 -9.77
N GLY A 286 -0.52 -11.04 -9.02
CA GLY A 286 0.14 -9.86 -9.57
C GLY A 286 1.48 -10.22 -10.24
N ALA A 287 2.30 -11.04 -9.58
CA ALA A 287 3.58 -11.50 -10.12
C ALA A 287 3.42 -12.38 -11.37
N LEU A 288 2.43 -13.29 -11.38
CA LEU A 288 2.21 -14.22 -12.49
C LEU A 288 1.54 -13.58 -13.71
N PHE A 289 0.55 -12.72 -13.49
CA PHE A 289 -0.35 -12.25 -14.55
C PHE A 289 -0.32 -10.73 -14.76
N ARG A 290 0.57 -10.01 -14.05
CA ARG A 290 0.69 -8.55 -14.11
C ARG A 290 -0.63 -7.81 -13.80
N ILE A 291 -1.42 -8.38 -12.90
CA ILE A 291 -2.64 -7.74 -12.40
C ILE A 291 -2.23 -6.60 -11.44
N PRO A 292 -2.77 -5.38 -11.59
CA PRO A 292 -2.53 -4.29 -10.65
C PRO A 292 -2.90 -4.68 -9.22
N HIS A 293 -2.02 -4.40 -8.26
CA HIS A 293 -2.12 -4.88 -6.88
C HIS A 293 -3.49 -4.61 -6.23
N GLY A 294 -3.93 -3.34 -6.19
CA GLY A 294 -5.22 -2.99 -5.61
C GLY A 294 -6.43 -3.60 -6.32
N LEU A 295 -6.31 -3.88 -7.64
CA LEU A 295 -7.36 -4.57 -8.38
C LEU A 295 -7.44 -6.05 -7.97
N ALA A 296 -6.28 -6.69 -7.79
CA ALA A 296 -6.22 -8.05 -7.28
C ALA A 296 -6.83 -8.13 -5.87
N ASN A 297 -6.43 -7.25 -4.96
CA ASN A 297 -7.00 -7.16 -3.62
C ASN A 297 -8.52 -6.96 -3.65
N ALA A 298 -9.03 -6.06 -4.50
CA ALA A 298 -10.46 -5.84 -4.65
C ALA A 298 -11.24 -7.10 -5.06
N VAL A 299 -10.71 -7.87 -6.03
CA VAL A 299 -11.32 -9.12 -6.50
C VAL A 299 -11.25 -10.21 -5.43
N PHE A 300 -10.12 -10.35 -4.75
CA PHE A 300 -9.90 -11.42 -3.78
C PHE A 300 -10.65 -11.21 -2.47
N LEU A 301 -10.76 -9.97 -1.98
CA LEU A 301 -11.29 -9.66 -0.65
C LEU A 301 -12.62 -10.39 -0.33
N PRO A 302 -13.72 -10.19 -1.07
CA PRO A 302 -14.98 -10.86 -0.74
C PRO A 302 -14.90 -12.38 -0.89
N VAL A 303 -14.11 -12.89 -1.84
CA VAL A 303 -13.99 -14.33 -2.11
C VAL A 303 -13.21 -15.03 -0.99
N VAL A 304 -12.12 -14.44 -0.53
CA VAL A 304 -11.30 -14.95 0.58
C VAL A 304 -12.10 -14.94 1.87
N MET A 305 -12.87 -13.89 2.15
CA MET A 305 -13.75 -13.82 3.32
C MET A 305 -14.78 -14.95 3.35
N GLU A 306 -15.29 -15.39 2.19
CA GLU A 306 -16.20 -16.54 2.12
C GLU A 306 -15.52 -17.90 2.28
N VAL A 307 -14.28 -18.04 1.80
CA VAL A 307 -13.54 -19.31 1.89
C VAL A 307 -12.92 -19.49 3.27
N LEU A 308 -12.59 -18.38 3.96
CA LEU A 308 -11.94 -18.36 5.28
C LEU A 308 -12.82 -17.64 6.33
N PRO A 309 -14.09 -18.03 6.53
CA PRO A 309 -14.99 -17.29 7.42
C PRO A 309 -14.50 -17.23 8.86
N ASP A 310 -13.83 -18.28 9.33
CA ASP A 310 -13.31 -18.38 10.71
C ASP A 310 -12.32 -17.27 11.06
N LEU A 311 -11.61 -16.71 10.08
CA LEU A 311 -10.69 -15.58 10.28
C LEU A 311 -11.46 -14.28 10.58
N TYR A 312 -12.61 -14.07 9.94
CA TYR A 312 -13.37 -12.81 10.00
C TYR A 312 -14.54 -12.85 10.98
N LEU A 313 -15.10 -14.03 11.26
CA LEU A 313 -16.20 -14.25 12.21
C LEU A 313 -15.98 -13.60 13.60
N PRO A 314 -14.77 -13.65 14.20
CA PRO A 314 -14.52 -13.05 15.51
C PRO A 314 -14.84 -11.56 15.58
N LYS A 315 -14.62 -10.83 14.47
CA LYS A 315 -14.76 -9.38 14.32
C LYS A 315 -15.95 -8.96 13.44
N SER A 316 -16.82 -9.91 13.10
CA SER A 316 -17.95 -9.71 12.18
C SER A 316 -18.91 -8.59 12.62
N LYS A 317 -19.11 -8.42 13.93
CA LYS A 317 -19.96 -7.35 14.47
C LYS A 317 -19.31 -5.98 14.29
N GLU A 318 -18.05 -5.84 14.67
CA GLU A 318 -17.28 -4.60 14.55
C GLU A 318 -17.11 -4.20 13.08
N LEU A 319 -16.86 -5.16 12.20
CA LEU A 319 -16.85 -4.97 10.75
C LEU A 319 -18.21 -4.46 10.22
N ALA A 320 -19.31 -5.10 10.63
CA ALA A 320 -20.64 -4.68 10.23
C ALA A 320 -20.97 -3.26 10.69
N GLU A 321 -20.64 -2.92 11.94
CA GLU A 321 -20.83 -1.56 12.49
C GLU A 321 -19.97 -0.52 11.79
N ALA A 322 -18.73 -0.86 11.39
CA ALA A 322 -17.85 0.02 10.64
C ALA A 322 -18.36 0.28 9.21
N LEU A 323 -19.06 -0.70 8.62
CA LEU A 323 -19.70 -0.60 7.31
C LEU A 323 -21.15 -0.10 7.37
N HIS A 324 -21.57 0.48 8.51
CA HIS A 324 -22.90 1.06 8.71
C HIS A 324 -24.06 0.05 8.51
N LEU A 325 -23.82 -1.23 8.82
CA LEU A 325 -24.83 -2.28 8.78
C LEU A 325 -25.51 -2.44 10.15
N GLU A 326 -26.80 -2.76 10.15
CA GLU A 326 -27.53 -2.99 11.39
C GLU A 326 -27.14 -4.33 12.03
N THR A 327 -26.83 -4.31 13.34
CA THR A 327 -26.26 -5.46 14.05
C THR A 327 -27.11 -6.03 15.19
N SER A 328 -28.15 -5.34 15.65
CA SER A 328 -28.93 -5.76 16.81
C SER A 328 -29.60 -7.11 16.58
N GLY A 329 -29.43 -8.03 17.53
CA GLY A 329 -30.05 -9.36 17.52
C GLY A 329 -29.56 -10.30 16.43
N LYS A 330 -28.54 -9.95 15.63
CA LYS A 330 -28.03 -10.79 14.54
C LYS A 330 -26.85 -11.66 15.00
N GLU A 331 -26.84 -12.90 14.51
CA GLU A 331 -25.73 -13.84 14.73
C GLU A 331 -24.49 -13.47 13.89
N LYS A 332 -23.30 -13.86 14.36
CA LYS A 332 -22.01 -13.57 13.71
C LYS A 332 -21.96 -14.02 12.24
N GLN A 333 -22.51 -15.19 11.92
CA GLN A 333 -22.53 -15.71 10.55
C GLN A 333 -23.40 -14.84 9.62
N THR A 334 -24.56 -14.41 10.10
CA THR A 334 -25.46 -13.51 9.38
C THR A 334 -24.79 -12.14 9.16
N LEU A 335 -24.09 -11.63 10.18
CA LEU A 335 -23.33 -10.39 10.08
C LEU A 335 -22.21 -10.48 9.05
N LEU A 336 -21.40 -11.54 9.08
CA LEU A 336 -20.32 -11.74 8.12
C LEU A 336 -20.85 -11.84 6.68
N THR A 337 -21.97 -12.55 6.48
CA THR A 337 -22.61 -12.64 5.16
C THR A 337 -23.02 -11.26 4.64
N ALA A 338 -23.66 -10.44 5.49
CA ALA A 338 -24.06 -9.08 5.14
C ALA A 338 -22.85 -8.16 4.87
N VAL A 339 -21.74 -8.35 5.60
CA VAL A 339 -20.48 -7.63 5.37
C VAL A 339 -19.91 -7.96 3.98
N ILE A 340 -19.85 -9.24 3.62
CA ILE A 340 -19.35 -9.68 2.30
C ILE A 340 -20.22 -9.12 1.16
N GLU A 341 -21.54 -9.15 1.32
CA GLU A 341 -22.47 -8.55 0.35
C GLU A 341 -22.30 -7.04 0.24
N LYS A 342 -22.13 -6.33 1.36
CA LYS A 342 -21.85 -4.89 1.36
C LYS A 342 -20.56 -4.56 0.61
N ILE A 343 -19.49 -5.33 0.82
CA ILE A 343 -18.21 -5.15 0.12
C ILE A 343 -18.38 -5.37 -1.40
N ARG A 344 -19.15 -6.39 -1.81
CA ARG A 344 -19.46 -6.61 -3.24
C ARG A 344 -20.28 -5.48 -3.85
N ASN A 345 -21.25 -4.96 -3.13
CA ASN A 345 -22.05 -3.82 -3.59
C ASN A 345 -21.16 -2.59 -3.75
N MET A 346 -20.29 -2.31 -2.77
CA MET A 346 -19.30 -1.23 -2.89
C MET A 346 -18.39 -1.41 -4.10
N GLN A 347 -17.92 -2.64 -4.36
CA GLN A 347 -17.06 -2.98 -5.50
C GLN A 347 -17.78 -2.69 -6.83
N GLN A 348 -19.03 -3.13 -6.95
CA GLN A 348 -19.87 -2.89 -8.11
C GLN A 348 -20.18 -1.40 -8.32
N ASP A 349 -20.53 -0.67 -7.25
CA ASP A 349 -20.94 0.73 -7.28
C ASP A 349 -19.85 1.69 -7.78
N ILE A 350 -18.59 1.28 -7.67
CA ILE A 350 -17.42 2.05 -8.16
C ILE A 350 -16.77 1.42 -9.40
N GLY A 351 -17.41 0.42 -10.02
CA GLY A 351 -17.03 -0.13 -11.31
C GLY A 351 -15.82 -1.08 -11.28
N LEU A 352 -15.55 -1.74 -10.16
CA LEU A 352 -14.51 -2.76 -10.07
C LEU A 352 -15.05 -4.14 -10.51
N PRO A 353 -14.22 -4.97 -11.18
CA PRO A 353 -14.61 -6.31 -11.59
C PRO A 353 -14.68 -7.24 -10.38
N ALA A 354 -15.55 -8.25 -10.45
CA ALA A 354 -15.67 -9.28 -9.41
C ALA A 354 -14.79 -10.53 -9.67
N ASN A 355 -14.04 -10.56 -10.76
CA ASN A 355 -13.23 -11.71 -11.21
C ASN A 355 -12.14 -11.26 -12.20
N PHE A 356 -11.27 -12.19 -12.60
CA PHE A 356 -10.15 -11.93 -13.51
C PHE A 356 -10.41 -12.34 -14.96
N LYS A 357 -11.68 -12.36 -15.42
CA LYS A 357 -12.00 -12.78 -16.81
C LYS A 357 -11.26 -11.96 -17.86
N ASP A 358 -11.07 -10.67 -17.63
CA ASP A 358 -10.37 -9.78 -18.55
C ASP A 358 -8.87 -10.10 -18.69
N TYR A 359 -8.30 -10.88 -17.76
CA TYR A 359 -6.89 -11.28 -17.78
C TYR A 359 -6.65 -12.62 -18.48
N SER A 360 -7.70 -13.28 -18.99
CA SER A 360 -7.61 -14.52 -19.79
C SER A 360 -6.73 -15.61 -19.15
N ILE A 361 -6.80 -15.75 -17.82
CA ILE A 361 -6.01 -16.72 -17.06
C ILE A 361 -6.51 -18.14 -17.42
N PRO A 362 -5.66 -19.01 -18.00
CA PRO A 362 -6.08 -20.34 -18.40
C PRO A 362 -6.32 -21.22 -17.15
N PRO A 363 -7.30 -22.15 -17.17
CA PRO A 363 -7.60 -23.00 -16.02
C PRO A 363 -6.39 -23.80 -15.51
N GLU A 364 -5.48 -24.17 -16.41
CA GLU A 364 -4.24 -24.89 -16.11
C GLU A 364 -3.27 -24.05 -15.25
N ALA A 365 -3.38 -22.72 -15.29
CA ALA A 365 -2.57 -21.84 -14.45
C ALA A 365 -2.89 -21.96 -12.95
N LEU A 366 -4.02 -22.59 -12.58
CA LEU A 366 -4.37 -22.84 -11.18
C LEU A 366 -3.25 -23.58 -10.44
N GLU A 367 -2.61 -24.57 -11.07
CA GLU A 367 -1.49 -25.30 -10.45
C GLU A 367 -0.30 -24.38 -10.14
N THR A 368 0.04 -23.49 -11.07
CA THR A 368 1.11 -22.50 -10.87
C THR A 368 0.73 -21.49 -9.79
N THR A 369 -0.53 -21.07 -9.71
CA THR A 369 -0.98 -20.14 -8.65
C THR A 369 -0.91 -20.76 -7.27
N VAL A 370 -1.20 -22.07 -7.13
CA VAL A 370 -1.05 -22.77 -5.84
C VAL A 370 0.39 -22.74 -5.35
N VAL A 371 1.34 -22.98 -6.25
CA VAL A 371 2.77 -22.90 -5.91
C VAL A 371 3.14 -21.46 -5.53
N ALA A 372 2.73 -20.47 -6.33
CA ALA A 372 3.07 -19.07 -6.08
C ALA A 372 2.52 -18.55 -4.74
N VAL A 373 1.27 -18.83 -4.39
CA VAL A 373 0.65 -18.42 -3.10
C VAL A 373 1.34 -19.10 -1.91
N LYS A 374 1.86 -20.32 -2.07
CA LYS A 374 2.61 -21.00 -1.01
C LYS A 374 4.02 -20.46 -0.83
N MET A 375 4.61 -19.91 -1.89
CA MET A 375 5.97 -19.36 -1.89
C MET A 375 6.02 -17.87 -1.55
N ASP A 376 4.88 -17.18 -1.57
CA ASP A 376 4.80 -15.79 -1.15
C ASP A 376 5.27 -15.62 0.30
N PRO A 377 6.04 -14.56 0.63
CA PRO A 377 6.47 -14.30 2.00
C PRO A 377 5.32 -14.25 3.03
N ALA A 378 4.11 -13.86 2.64
CA ALA A 378 2.94 -13.87 3.52
C ALA A 378 2.60 -15.28 4.06
N ALA A 379 2.91 -16.33 3.30
CA ALA A 379 2.63 -17.71 3.69
C ALA A 379 3.48 -18.18 4.89
N LEU A 380 4.58 -17.48 5.23
CA LEU A 380 5.41 -17.81 6.39
C LEU A 380 4.65 -17.66 7.71
N ASN A 381 3.80 -16.64 7.82
CA ASN A 381 3.04 -16.36 9.03
C ASN A 381 1.67 -17.05 9.03
N TYR A 382 1.06 -17.24 7.86
CA TYR A 382 -0.25 -17.84 7.72
C TYR A 382 -0.31 -18.74 6.47
N PRO A 383 0.18 -19.99 6.58
CA PRO A 383 0.19 -20.91 5.45
C PRO A 383 -1.23 -21.37 5.11
N LEU A 384 -1.59 -21.27 3.83
CA LEU A 384 -2.89 -21.71 3.34
C LEU A 384 -2.81 -23.16 2.82
N PRO A 385 -3.78 -24.02 3.17
CA PRO A 385 -3.90 -25.35 2.59
C PRO A 385 -4.14 -25.28 1.06
N PRO A 386 -3.52 -26.16 0.25
CA PRO A 386 -3.65 -26.15 -1.21
C PRO A 386 -5.10 -26.17 -1.72
N GLU A 387 -5.98 -26.90 -1.04
CA GLU A 387 -7.40 -27.01 -1.36
C GLU A 387 -8.13 -25.67 -1.23
N LEU A 388 -7.80 -24.85 -0.24
CA LEU A 388 -8.38 -23.51 -0.07
C LEU A 388 -7.83 -22.56 -1.13
N ILE A 389 -6.53 -22.66 -1.44
CA ILE A 389 -5.91 -21.88 -2.51
C ILE A 389 -6.60 -22.16 -3.86
N LYS A 390 -6.84 -23.45 -4.16
CA LYS A 390 -7.55 -23.86 -5.37
C LYS A 390 -9.00 -23.37 -5.37
N ALA A 391 -9.72 -23.49 -4.25
CA ALA A 391 -11.11 -23.03 -4.15
C ALA A 391 -11.26 -21.52 -4.39
N VAL A 392 -10.33 -20.70 -3.86
CA VAL A 392 -10.30 -19.26 -4.15
C VAL A 392 -10.01 -19.01 -5.63
N GLY A 393 -8.97 -19.66 -6.19
CA GLY A 393 -8.59 -19.52 -7.59
C GLY A 393 -9.72 -19.87 -8.56
N GLU A 394 -10.45 -20.96 -8.31
CA GLU A 394 -11.61 -21.37 -9.11
C GLU A 394 -12.71 -20.30 -9.11
N ARG A 395 -12.99 -19.67 -7.97
CA ARG A 395 -14.02 -18.62 -7.87
C ARG A 395 -13.64 -17.35 -8.62
N VAL A 396 -12.37 -16.91 -8.57
CA VAL A 396 -11.94 -15.66 -9.22
C VAL A 396 -11.63 -15.81 -10.71
N ILE A 397 -11.30 -17.02 -11.18
CA ILE A 397 -11.08 -17.31 -12.61
C ILE A 397 -12.41 -17.70 -13.29
N HIS A 398 -13.23 -18.52 -12.64
CA HIS A 398 -14.42 -19.13 -13.23
C HIS A 398 -15.75 -18.61 -12.69
N ALA A 399 -15.79 -17.44 -12.03
CA ALA A 399 -17.03 -16.87 -11.48
C ALA A 399 -18.20 -17.01 -12.47
N LYS A 400 -19.15 -17.91 -12.17
CA LYS A 400 -20.39 -18.03 -12.92
C LYS A 400 -21.07 -16.66 -12.87
N LYS A 401 -21.67 -16.20 -13.98
CA LYS A 401 -22.51 -15.00 -13.94
C LYS A 401 -23.51 -15.21 -12.80
N VAL A 402 -23.45 -14.37 -11.76
CA VAL A 402 -24.57 -14.19 -10.86
C VAL A 402 -25.65 -13.58 -11.73
N THR A 403 -26.57 -14.41 -12.21
CA THR A 403 -27.79 -13.94 -12.87
C THR A 403 -28.56 -13.15 -11.83
N VAL A 404 -28.70 -11.84 -12.10
CA VAL A 404 -29.51 -10.88 -11.33
C VAL A 404 -30.95 -11.33 -11.28
#